data_AF-A0AA95FUD0-F1
#
_entry.id   AF-A0AA95FUD0-F1
#
_cell.length_a   1.000
_cell.length_b   1.000
_cell.length_c   1.000
_cell.angle_alpha   90.00
_cell.angle_beta   90.00
_cell.angle_gamma   90.00
#
_symmetry.space_group_name_H-M   'P 1'
#
loop_
_entity.id
_entity.type
_entity.pdbx_description
1 polymer ?
#
loop_
_entity_poly.entity_id
_entity_poly.type
_entity_poly.pdbx_seq_one_letter_code
_entity_poly.pdbx_strand_id
1 'polypeptide(L)' 'MGFLDDALDKAKDAVHEHPDKVAEALDRAADFADGKTGGKYGDQIDKGKDKAKEALGLEE' A
#
# COMPACT_ATOMS: atom_id res chain seq x y z
N MET A 1 -20.40 -0.73 -11.12
CA MET A 1 -19.32 0.20 -10.79
C MET A 1 -19.52 0.61 -9.34
N GLY A 2 -18.77 -0.02 -8.43
CA GLY A 2 -18.92 0.19 -6.99
C GLY A 2 -17.96 1.27 -6.50
N PHE A 3 -18.28 1.86 -5.35
CA PHE A 3 -17.44 2.88 -4.69
C PHE A 3 -15.97 2.43 -4.49
N LEU A 4 -15.72 1.13 -4.36
CA LEU A 4 -14.38 0.57 -4.21
C LEU A 4 -13.53 0.69 -5.49
N ASP A 5 -14.12 0.46 -6.67
CA ASP A 5 -13.43 0.65 -7.95
C ASP A 5 -12.99 2.11 -8.10
N ASP A 6 -13.88 3.06 -7.81
CA ASP A 6 -13.62 4.51 -7.94
C ASP A 6 -12.49 4.98 -7.01
N ALA A 7 -12.47 4.46 -5.78
CA ALA A 7 -11.42 4.74 -4.81
C ALA A 7 -10.07 4.12 -5.23
N LEU A 8 -10.09 2.93 -5.80
CA LEU A 8 -8.91 2.20 -6.23
C LEU A 8 -8.31 2.84 -7.49
N ASP A 9 -9.15 3.29 -8.42
CA ASP A 9 -8.74 4.04 -9.62
C ASP A 9 -8.10 5.39 -9.25
N LYS A 10 -8.69 6.16 -8.32
CA LYS A 10 -8.07 7.38 -7.79
C LYS A 10 -6.75 7.12 -7.07
N ALA A 11 -6.66 6.02 -6.33
CA ALA A 11 -5.45 5.66 -5.62
C ALA A 11 -4.34 5.26 -6.62
N LYS A 12 -4.69 4.54 -7.69
CA LYS A 12 -3.78 4.27 -8.83
C LYS A 12 -3.30 5.56 -9.49
N ASP A 13 -4.20 6.50 -9.75
CA ASP A 13 -3.88 7.79 -10.38
C ASP A 13 -2.92 8.61 -9.50
N ALA A 14 -3.21 8.69 -8.20
CA ALA A 14 -2.33 9.33 -7.21
C ALA A 14 -0.97 8.63 -7.06
N VAL A 15 -0.96 7.31 -7.18
CA VAL A 15 0.27 6.50 -7.26
C VAL A 15 1.08 6.86 -8.50
N HIS A 16 0.42 7.03 -9.65
CA HIS A 16 1.08 7.30 -10.91
C HIS A 16 1.65 8.73 -10.96
N GLU A 17 0.95 9.71 -10.37
CA GLU A 17 1.46 11.08 -10.21
C GLU A 17 2.57 11.20 -9.15
N HIS A 18 2.52 10.38 -8.08
CA HIS A 18 3.43 10.48 -6.94
C HIS A 18 3.91 9.12 -6.40
N PRO A 19 4.60 8.30 -7.22
CA PRO A 19 4.97 6.94 -6.83
C PRO A 19 5.92 6.91 -5.63
N ASP A 20 6.91 7.80 -5.59
CA ASP A 20 7.88 7.88 -4.48
C ASP A 20 7.21 8.18 -3.13
N LYS A 21 6.25 9.12 -3.10
CA LYS A 21 5.57 9.48 -1.85
C LYS A 21 4.64 8.37 -1.37
N VAL A 22 3.94 7.72 -2.28
CA VAL A 22 3.05 6.60 -1.91
C VAL A 22 3.88 5.42 -1.44
N ALA A 23 4.97 5.09 -2.14
CA ALA A 23 5.90 4.04 -1.72
C ALA A 23 6.48 4.34 -0.32
N GLU A 24 6.98 5.56 -0.07
CA GLU A 24 7.49 5.97 1.25
C GLU A 24 6.41 5.87 2.34
N ALA A 25 5.19 6.31 2.05
CA ALA A 25 4.07 6.26 2.99
C ALA A 25 3.67 4.80 3.32
N LEU A 26 3.62 3.94 2.31
CA LEU A 26 3.32 2.52 2.46
C LEU A 26 4.42 1.82 3.28
N ASP A 27 5.68 2.15 3.02
CA ASP A 27 6.84 1.64 3.74
C ASP A 27 6.82 2.05 5.22
N ARG A 28 6.61 3.34 5.50
CA ARG A 28 6.45 3.83 6.89
C ARG A 28 5.24 3.24 7.59
N ALA A 29 4.12 3.05 6.90
CA ALA A 29 2.94 2.44 7.50
C ALA A 29 3.21 0.98 7.86
N ALA A 30 3.91 0.25 6.99
CA ALA A 30 4.34 -1.11 7.25
C ALA A 30 5.31 -1.19 8.43
N ASP A 31 6.36 -0.36 8.44
CA ASP A 31 7.38 -0.32 9.50
C ASP A 31 6.77 0.12 10.85
N PHE A 32 5.85 1.08 10.83
CA PHE A 32 5.12 1.50 12.03
C PHE A 32 4.21 0.41 12.57
N ALA A 33 3.50 -0.30 11.70
CA ALA A 33 2.65 -1.42 12.08
C ALA A 33 3.50 -2.59 12.60
N ASP A 34 4.63 -2.89 11.96
CA ASP A 34 5.54 -3.95 12.38
C ASP A 34 6.19 -3.63 13.73
N GLY A 35 6.73 -2.41 13.89
CA GLY A 35 7.28 -1.92 15.15
C GLY A 35 6.26 -1.87 16.28
N LYS A 36 5.02 -1.46 16.03
CA LYS A 36 3.91 -1.51 17.00
C LYS A 36 3.55 -2.93 17.41
N THR A 37 3.69 -3.88 16.49
CA THR A 37 3.34 -5.29 16.71
C THR A 37 4.53 -6.13 17.16
N GLY A 38 5.71 -5.51 17.25
CA GLY A 38 6.96 -6.14 17.66
C GLY A 38 7.41 -7.23 16.69
N GLY A 39 7.16 -7.04 15.38
CA GLY A 39 7.49 -8.02 14.35
C GLY A 39 6.56 -9.24 14.30
N LYS A 40 5.52 -9.31 15.14
CA LYS A 40 4.62 -10.48 15.18
C LYS A 40 3.73 -10.62 13.95
N TYR A 41 3.44 -9.51 13.27
CA TYR A 41 2.54 -9.50 12.11
C TYR A 41 3.23 -9.03 10.83
N GLY A 42 4.57 -9.00 10.79
CA GLY A 42 5.34 -8.63 9.60
C GLY A 42 4.87 -9.38 8.35
N ASP A 43 4.75 -10.71 8.44
CA ASP A 43 4.20 -11.56 7.36
C ASP A 43 2.81 -11.14 6.83
N GLN A 44 1.94 -10.62 7.70
CA GLN A 44 0.61 -10.15 7.30
C GLN A 44 0.67 -8.74 6.72
N ILE A 45 1.54 -7.90 7.25
CA ILE A 45 1.78 -6.54 6.77
C ILE A 45 2.42 -6.60 5.39
N ASP A 46 3.45 -7.43 5.17
CA ASP A 46 4.09 -7.66 3.88
C ASP A 46 3.08 -8.17 2.85
N LYS A 47 2.31 -9.21 3.17
CA LYS A 47 1.24 -9.70 2.27
C LYS A 47 0.19 -8.63 1.97
N GLY A 48 -0.14 -7.78 2.94
CA GLY A 48 -1.06 -6.66 2.74
C GLY A 48 -0.46 -5.57 1.84
N LYS A 49 0.84 -5.31 2.00
CA LYS A 49 1.63 -4.35 1.23
C LYS A 49 1.76 -4.81 -0.22
N ASP A 50 2.08 -6.08 -0.46
CA ASP A 50 2.15 -6.65 -1.82
C ASP A 50 0.80 -6.59 -2.52
N LYS A 51 -0.28 -7.01 -1.85
CA LYS A 51 -1.63 -6.88 -2.43
C LYS A 51 -2.03 -5.43 -2.70
N ALA A 52 -1.64 -4.51 -1.83
CA ALA A 52 -1.90 -3.09 -2.04
C ALA A 52 -1.10 -2.57 -3.25
N LYS A 53 0.17 -2.98 -3.40
CA LYS A 53 0.99 -2.63 -4.56
C LYS A 53 0.42 -3.18 -5.86
N GLU A 54 0.03 -4.45 -5.89
CA GLU A 54 -0.62 -5.10 -7.04
C GLU A 54 -1.92 -4.38 -7.40
N ALA A 55 -2.78 -4.13 -6.41
CA ALA A 55 -4.04 -3.43 -6.59
C ALA A 55 -3.83 -2.00 -7.05
N LEU A 56 -2.77 -1.33 -6.63
CA LEU A 56 -2.45 0.04 -7.02
C LEU A 56 -1.58 0.14 -8.28
N GLY A 57 -1.19 -0.98 -8.89
CA GLY A 57 -0.30 -0.98 -10.05
C GLY A 57 1.07 -0.35 -9.77
N LEU A 58 1.54 -0.42 -8.51
CA LEU A 58 2.88 0.01 -8.09
C LEU A 58 3.97 -0.98 -8.50
N GLU A 59 3.60 -2.10 -9.09
CA GLU A 59 4.49 -3.09 -9.68
C GLU A 59 4.68 -2.77 -11.17
N GLU A 60 5.84 -2.20 -11.51
CA GLU A 60 6.40 -2.18 -12.88
C GLU A 60 7.56 -3.19 -13.00
#